data_AF-A0A2X2X5A0-F1
#
_entry.id   AF-A0A2X2X5A0-F1
#
_cell.length_a   1.000
_cell.length_b   1.000
_cell.length_c   1.000
_cell.angle_alpha   90.00
_cell.angle_beta   90.00
_cell.angle_gamma   90.00
#
_symmetry.space_group_name_H-M   'P 1'
#
loop_
_entity.id
_entity.type
_entity.pdbx_description
1 polymer ?
#
loop_
_entity_poly.entity_id
_entity_poly.type
_entity_poly.pdbx_seq_one_letter_code
_entity_poly.pdbx_strand_id
1 'polypeptide(L)'
;MMAMASITLYAQVGINTSSPDQSAVLDVTSTSKGVLLPRISNLSSVTNPATGLIIFDVNKKCISQNVGTPATPDWTCLSPYVSKFFYMPSIVFDTTTTSTGQTKDLYTLYKNQFSNVPTNARSASAPASIPFFPNATDLYYYVTGYDTSVFKINSVSSTGVLNYDVLSNATSASFINIVFVVK
;
A
#
# COMPACT_ATOMS: atom_id res chain seq x y z
N MET A 1 -2.85 3.42 -61.26
CA MET A 1 -2.54 2.63 -60.06
C MET A 1 -3.28 3.27 -58.91
N MET A 2 -4.40 2.67 -58.49
CA MET A 2 -5.26 3.19 -57.42
C MET A 2 -4.73 2.61 -56.10
N ALA A 3 -4.16 3.45 -55.25
CA ALA A 3 -3.63 3.02 -53.96
C ALA A 3 -4.79 2.82 -52.97
N MET A 4 -5.01 1.58 -52.52
CA MET A 4 -5.87 1.31 -51.36
C MET A 4 -5.10 1.64 -50.10
N ALA A 5 -5.51 2.71 -49.40
CA ALA A 5 -5.08 2.95 -48.03
C ALA A 5 -5.94 2.12 -47.08
N SER A 6 -5.35 1.15 -46.40
CA SER A 6 -6.03 0.42 -45.31
C SER A 6 -6.20 1.34 -44.11
N ILE A 7 -7.46 1.59 -43.71
CA ILE A 7 -7.80 2.36 -42.53
C ILE A 7 -8.17 1.37 -41.42
N THR A 8 -7.38 1.30 -40.36
CA THR A 8 -7.68 0.48 -39.19
C THR A 8 -8.74 1.21 -38.35
N LEU A 9 -9.96 0.67 -38.26
CA LEU A 9 -11.01 1.18 -37.37
C LEU A 9 -10.98 0.39 -36.06
N TYR A 10 -10.82 1.09 -34.94
CA TYR A 10 -10.89 0.49 -33.60
C TYR A 10 -12.35 0.35 -33.16
N ALA A 11 -12.76 -0.85 -32.73
CA ALA A 11 -14.10 -1.10 -32.19
C ALA A 11 -14.13 -0.81 -30.68
N GLN A 12 -14.25 0.47 -30.32
CA GLN A 12 -14.43 0.93 -28.94
C GLN A 12 -15.92 1.14 -28.63
N VAL A 13 -16.37 0.71 -27.45
CA VAL A 13 -17.75 0.90 -27.00
C VAL A 13 -17.85 2.21 -26.24
N GLY A 14 -18.44 3.21 -26.87
CA GLY A 14 -18.84 4.46 -26.20
C GLY A 14 -20.29 4.40 -25.74
N ILE A 15 -20.54 4.73 -24.48
CA ILE A 15 -21.89 4.97 -23.95
C ILE A 15 -22.00 6.47 -23.61
N ASN A 16 -22.91 7.15 -24.31
CA ASN A 16 -23.10 8.61 -24.29
C ASN A 16 -21.90 9.46 -24.75
N THR A 17 -20.90 8.86 -25.41
CA THR A 17 -19.79 9.58 -26.07
C THR A 17 -19.56 9.03 -27.47
N SER A 18 -19.31 9.91 -28.45
CA SER A 18 -18.90 9.54 -29.80
C SER A 18 -17.38 9.53 -29.97
N SER A 19 -16.64 9.98 -28.95
CA SER A 19 -15.18 9.96 -28.91
C SER A 19 -14.72 9.30 -27.60
N PRO A 20 -14.87 7.97 -27.46
CA PRO A 20 -14.26 7.24 -26.36
C PRO A 20 -12.77 7.54 -26.24
N ASP A 21 -12.27 7.60 -25.01
CA ASP A 21 -10.85 7.72 -24.74
C ASP A 21 -10.05 6.64 -25.49
N GLN A 22 -8.94 7.03 -26.12
CA GLN A 22 -8.13 6.12 -26.96
C GLN A 22 -7.53 4.94 -26.18
N SER A 23 -7.43 5.06 -24.85
CA SER A 23 -6.96 3.99 -23.97
C SER A 23 -8.08 3.03 -23.51
N ALA A 24 -9.34 3.30 -23.86
CA ALA A 24 -10.50 2.58 -23.34
C ALA A 24 -11.20 1.72 -24.41
N VAL A 25 -11.43 0.44 -24.07
CA VAL A 25 -12.33 -0.44 -24.85
C VAL A 25 -13.80 -0.13 -24.55
N LEU A 26 -14.11 0.35 -23.34
CA LEU A 26 -15.43 0.81 -22.90
C LEU A 26 -15.27 2.18 -22.21
N ASP A 27 -15.91 3.20 -22.75
CA ASP A 27 -15.97 4.55 -22.16
C ASP A 27 -17.43 4.95 -21.92
N VAL A 28 -17.75 5.31 -20.68
CA VAL A 28 -19.12 5.65 -20.26
C VAL A 28 -19.10 7.04 -19.67
N THR A 29 -19.79 7.97 -20.31
CA THR A 29 -19.88 9.36 -19.84
C THR A 29 -21.29 9.69 -19.35
N SER A 30 -21.38 10.39 -18.24
CA SER A 30 -22.63 10.96 -17.73
C SER A 30 -22.32 11.99 -16.64
N THR A 31 -23.13 13.04 -16.55
CA THR A 31 -23.04 14.02 -15.45
C THR A 31 -23.93 13.67 -14.25
N SER A 32 -24.80 12.66 -14.38
CA SER A 32 -25.83 12.34 -13.37
C SER A 32 -26.09 10.85 -13.13
N LYS A 33 -25.48 9.96 -13.92
CA LYS A 33 -25.64 8.50 -13.80
C LYS A 33 -24.29 7.82 -13.64
N GLY A 34 -24.27 6.67 -12.95
CA GLY A 34 -23.08 5.82 -12.79
C GLY A 34 -23.23 4.47 -13.47
N VAL A 35 -22.23 3.59 -13.26
CA VAL A 35 -22.25 2.20 -13.75
C VAL A 35 -22.52 1.26 -12.58
N LEU A 36 -23.51 0.38 -12.75
CA LEU A 36 -23.67 -0.78 -11.87
C LEU A 36 -22.83 -1.93 -12.42
N LEU A 37 -21.82 -2.35 -11.67
CA LEU A 37 -21.08 -3.57 -11.93
C LEU A 37 -21.95 -4.81 -11.60
N PRO A 38 -21.62 -6.00 -12.14
CA PRO A 38 -22.27 -7.24 -11.75
C PRO A 38 -22.29 -7.40 -10.22
N ARG A 39 -23.49 -7.58 -9.66
CA ARG A 39 -23.72 -7.65 -8.21
C ARG A 39 -23.72 -9.11 -7.78
N ILE A 40 -22.66 -9.53 -7.10
CA ILE A 40 -22.43 -10.93 -6.75
C ILE A 40 -22.52 -11.10 -5.23
N SER A 41 -23.43 -11.96 -4.78
CA SER A 41 -23.58 -12.33 -3.35
C SER A 41 -22.87 -13.63 -2.99
N ASN A 42 -22.61 -14.51 -3.96
CA ASN A 42 -21.83 -15.73 -3.77
C ASN A 42 -20.63 -15.71 -4.71
N LEU A 43 -19.45 -15.38 -4.21
CA LEU A 43 -18.23 -15.28 -5.02
C LEU A 43 -17.84 -16.61 -5.66
N SER A 44 -18.21 -17.75 -5.08
CA SER A 44 -17.97 -19.09 -5.65
C SER A 44 -18.81 -19.35 -6.91
N SER A 45 -19.83 -18.53 -7.20
CA SER A 45 -20.60 -18.61 -8.45
C SER A 45 -19.84 -18.09 -9.66
N VAL A 46 -18.78 -17.30 -9.45
CA VAL A 46 -17.93 -16.80 -10.52
C VAL A 46 -16.83 -17.83 -10.77
N THR A 47 -17.04 -18.73 -11.73
CA THR A 47 -16.08 -19.78 -12.09
C THR A 47 -14.97 -19.21 -12.99
N ASN A 48 -13.72 -19.58 -12.72
CA ASN A 48 -12.53 -19.11 -13.46
C ASN A 48 -12.50 -17.59 -13.69
N PRO A 49 -12.68 -16.75 -12.64
CA PRO A 49 -12.69 -15.30 -12.82
C PRO A 49 -11.34 -14.83 -13.36
N ALA A 50 -11.34 -13.99 -14.39
CA ALA A 50 -10.10 -13.41 -14.90
C ALA A 50 -9.38 -12.63 -13.79
N THR A 51 -8.04 -12.63 -13.82
CA THR A 51 -7.24 -11.72 -12.99
C THR A 51 -7.63 -10.28 -13.36
N GLY A 52 -7.91 -9.47 -12.35
CA GLY A 52 -8.37 -8.10 -12.50
C GLY A 52 -9.87 -7.93 -12.71
N LEU A 53 -10.67 -9.00 -12.74
CA LEU A 53 -12.13 -8.92 -12.86
C LEU A 53 -12.72 -8.06 -11.72
N ILE A 54 -13.59 -7.11 -12.07
CA ILE A 54 -14.20 -6.18 -11.12
C ILE A 54 -15.70 -6.49 -10.99
N ILE A 55 -16.17 -6.58 -9.74
CA ILE A 55 -17.58 -6.83 -9.40
C ILE A 55 -18.02 -5.90 -8.26
N PHE A 56 -19.32 -5.84 -8.01
CA PHE A 56 -19.83 -5.37 -6.72
C PHE A 56 -20.13 -6.57 -5.81
N ASP A 57 -19.36 -6.74 -4.74
CA ASP A 57 -19.62 -7.76 -3.72
C ASP A 57 -20.76 -7.28 -2.82
N VAL A 58 -21.89 -7.99 -2.87
CA VAL A 58 -23.11 -7.61 -2.14
C VAL A 58 -22.96 -7.76 -0.63
N ASN A 59 -22.18 -8.74 -0.18
CA ASN A 59 -22.01 -9.02 1.25
C ASN A 59 -21.03 -8.01 1.88
N LYS A 60 -19.91 -7.75 1.20
CA LYS A 60 -18.90 -6.77 1.64
C LYS A 60 -19.32 -5.33 1.35
N LYS A 61 -20.34 -5.12 0.51
CA LYS A 61 -20.86 -3.80 0.08
C LYS A 61 -19.77 -2.93 -0.53
N CYS A 62 -18.94 -3.51 -1.38
CA CYS A 62 -17.77 -2.84 -1.97
C CYS A 62 -17.60 -3.21 -3.45
N ILE A 63 -16.88 -2.37 -4.18
CA ILE A 63 -16.28 -2.77 -5.46
C ILE A 63 -15.13 -3.74 -5.12
N SER A 64 -15.12 -4.93 -5.70
CA SER A 64 -14.13 -5.98 -5.42
C SER A 64 -13.41 -6.37 -6.70
N GLN A 65 -12.10 -6.55 -6.62
CA GLN A 65 -11.25 -7.01 -7.71
C GLN A 65 -10.67 -8.39 -7.39
N ASN A 66 -10.63 -9.27 -8.38
CA ASN A 66 -9.84 -10.50 -8.29
C ASN A 66 -8.36 -10.18 -8.47
N VAL A 67 -7.58 -10.17 -7.39
CA VAL A 67 -6.11 -9.95 -7.41
C VAL A 67 -5.32 -11.27 -7.54
N GLY A 68 -6.02 -12.41 -7.46
CA GLY A 68 -5.46 -13.75 -7.64
C GLY A 68 -5.43 -14.20 -9.12
N THR A 69 -5.42 -15.51 -9.32
CA THR A 69 -5.47 -16.14 -10.65
C THR A 69 -6.85 -16.73 -10.91
N PRO A 70 -7.19 -17.10 -12.17
CA PRO A 70 -8.45 -17.81 -12.43
C PRO A 70 -8.59 -19.14 -11.66
N ALA A 71 -7.48 -19.84 -11.43
CA ALA A 71 -7.47 -21.10 -10.68
C ALA A 71 -7.58 -20.90 -9.16
N THR A 72 -7.02 -19.81 -8.65
CA THR A 72 -7.02 -19.44 -7.22
C THR A 72 -7.42 -17.98 -7.06
N PRO A 73 -8.72 -17.66 -7.16
CA PRO A 73 -9.19 -16.29 -7.06
C PRO A 73 -9.02 -15.73 -5.65
N ASP A 74 -8.66 -14.45 -5.58
CA ASP A 74 -8.53 -13.69 -4.34
C ASP A 74 -9.27 -12.35 -4.49
N TRP A 75 -10.40 -12.23 -3.80
CA TRP A 75 -11.33 -11.11 -3.95
C TRP A 75 -11.09 -10.04 -2.89
N THR A 76 -10.51 -8.92 -3.32
CA THR A 76 -10.16 -7.79 -2.47
C THR A 76 -11.04 -6.58 -2.76
N CYS A 77 -11.64 -6.00 -1.71
CA CYS A 77 -12.38 -4.74 -1.82
C CYS A 77 -11.43 -3.58 -2.19
N LEU A 78 -11.80 -2.81 -3.19
CA LEU A 78 -11.20 -1.50 -3.48
C LEU A 78 -11.76 -0.50 -2.45
N SER A 79 -11.07 -0.34 -1.32
CA SER A 79 -11.46 0.63 -0.28
C SER A 79 -10.74 1.96 -0.49
N PRO A 80 -11.47 3.09 -0.55
CA PRO A 80 -10.85 4.42 -0.52
C PRO A 80 -10.32 4.80 0.87
N TYR A 81 -10.69 4.03 1.92
CA TYR A 81 -10.32 4.28 3.31
C TYR A 81 -9.31 3.26 3.84
N VAL A 82 -8.38 2.79 3.01
CA VAL A 82 -7.21 2.12 3.56
C VAL A 82 -6.40 3.17 4.34
N SER A 83 -6.19 2.94 5.63
CA SER A 83 -5.19 3.69 6.38
C SER A 83 -3.86 3.46 5.68
N LYS A 84 -3.42 4.44 4.89
CA LYS A 84 -2.15 4.41 4.17
C LYS A 84 -0.98 4.64 5.12
N PHE A 85 -1.11 4.39 6.41
CA PHE A 85 -0.03 4.55 7.36
C PHE A 85 -0.05 3.46 8.41
N PHE A 86 1.11 3.21 8.98
CA PHE A 86 1.30 2.30 10.09
C PHE A 86 2.42 2.83 10.99
N TYR A 87 2.39 2.45 12.27
CA TYR A 87 3.49 2.75 13.18
C TYR A 87 4.70 1.87 12.84
N MET A 88 5.89 2.45 12.93
CA MET A 88 7.11 1.69 12.86
C MET A 88 7.13 0.64 14.00
N PRO A 89 7.61 -0.58 13.74
CA PRO A 89 7.85 -1.55 14.80
C PRO A 89 8.82 -1.00 15.86
N SER A 90 8.69 -1.45 17.10
CA SER A 90 9.56 -1.00 18.19
C SER A 90 11.03 -1.19 17.83
N ILE A 91 11.83 -0.15 18.07
CA ILE A 91 13.29 -0.15 17.90
C ILE A 91 13.96 0.49 19.10
N VAL A 92 15.19 0.07 19.37
CA VAL A 92 15.99 0.60 20.47
C VAL A 92 16.75 1.84 20.00
N PHE A 93 16.71 2.90 20.79
CA PHE A 93 17.63 4.04 20.72
C PHE A 93 18.51 4.02 21.96
N ASP A 94 19.83 3.96 21.77
CA ASP A 94 20.77 4.01 22.90
C ASP A 94 20.98 5.46 23.29
N THR A 95 20.65 5.79 24.53
CA THR A 95 20.80 7.14 25.10
C THR A 95 21.83 7.20 26.22
N THR A 96 22.62 6.14 26.42
CA THR A 96 23.58 6.03 27.52
C THR A 96 24.70 7.08 27.42
N THR A 97 25.01 7.52 26.20
CA THR A 97 26.00 8.56 25.92
C THR A 97 25.43 9.63 25.00
N THR A 98 25.76 10.89 25.29
CA THR A 98 25.44 12.00 24.38
C THR A 98 26.24 11.85 23.11
N SER A 99 25.60 12.03 21.97
CA SER A 99 26.22 11.83 20.66
C SER A 99 25.53 12.69 19.60
N THR A 100 26.28 13.08 18.57
CA THR A 100 25.77 13.91 17.48
C THR A 100 25.83 13.16 16.15
N GLY A 101 24.90 13.45 15.26
CA GLY A 101 24.89 12.96 13.88
C GLY A 101 24.73 11.45 13.76
N GLN A 102 24.14 10.79 14.76
CA GLN A 102 23.85 9.36 14.70
C GLN A 102 22.87 9.06 13.58
N THR A 103 23.04 7.92 12.93
CA THR A 103 22.15 7.46 11.86
C THR A 103 21.46 6.16 12.24
N LYS A 104 20.18 6.02 11.89
CA LYS A 104 19.44 4.79 12.04
C LYS A 104 18.60 4.52 10.80
N ASP A 105 18.85 3.40 10.13
CA ASP A 105 18.09 2.97 8.97
C ASP A 105 16.77 2.32 9.42
N LEU A 106 15.71 3.11 9.40
CA LEU A 106 14.39 2.69 9.87
C LEU A 106 13.76 1.65 8.93
N TYR A 107 14.02 1.75 7.63
CA TYR A 107 13.46 0.83 6.64
C TYR A 107 14.04 -0.58 6.79
N THR A 108 15.36 -0.67 6.89
CA THR A 108 16.02 -1.97 7.08
C THR A 108 15.58 -2.63 8.39
N LEU A 109 15.46 -1.85 9.48
CA LEU A 109 14.96 -2.36 10.76
C LEU A 109 13.51 -2.89 10.66
N TYR A 110 12.64 -2.16 9.97
CA TYR A 110 11.27 -2.60 9.69
C TYR A 110 11.22 -3.90 8.90
N LYS A 111 11.95 -3.96 7.77
CA LYS A 111 11.99 -5.14 6.90
C LYS A 111 12.49 -6.37 7.64
N ASN A 112 13.53 -6.22 8.46
CA ASN A 112 14.11 -7.31 9.22
C ASN A 112 13.11 -7.92 10.22
N GLN A 113 12.32 -7.08 10.91
CA GLN A 113 11.30 -7.56 11.84
C GLN A 113 10.15 -8.31 11.13
N PHE A 114 9.88 -7.98 9.87
CA PHE A 114 8.75 -8.54 9.11
C PHE A 114 9.13 -9.79 8.30
N SER A 115 10.42 -9.99 8.00
CA SER A 115 10.84 -11.04 7.06
C SER A 115 10.92 -12.44 7.67
N ASN A 116 11.22 -12.58 8.97
CA ASN A 116 11.55 -13.88 9.60
C ASN A 116 11.02 -14.00 11.04
N VAL A 117 9.70 -13.98 11.21
CA VAL A 117 9.06 -14.15 12.52
C VAL A 117 9.23 -15.59 13.03
N PRO A 118 9.83 -15.82 14.21
CA PRO A 118 10.06 -17.14 14.76
C PRO A 118 8.77 -17.95 14.98
N THR A 119 8.84 -19.27 14.87
CA THR A 119 7.68 -20.16 15.03
C THR A 119 6.99 -20.04 16.40
N ASN A 120 7.75 -19.79 17.46
CA ASN A 120 7.22 -19.60 18.81
C ASN A 120 6.64 -18.18 19.04
N ALA A 121 6.78 -17.27 18.08
CA ALA A 121 6.37 -15.87 18.15
C ALA A 121 5.30 -15.50 17.11
N ARG A 122 4.60 -16.50 16.54
CA ARG A 122 3.49 -16.35 15.59
C ARG A 122 2.41 -17.38 15.87
N SER A 123 1.17 -17.14 15.42
CA SER A 123 0.09 -18.11 15.56
C SER A 123 0.35 -19.37 14.74
N ALA A 124 -0.27 -20.49 15.13
CA ALA A 124 -0.24 -21.71 14.33
C ALA A 124 -0.68 -21.42 12.89
N SER A 125 0.03 -22.00 11.91
CA SER A 125 -0.18 -21.82 10.47
C SER A 125 0.10 -20.41 9.90
N ALA A 126 0.51 -19.43 10.71
CA ALA A 126 0.94 -18.13 10.18
C ALA A 126 2.25 -18.25 9.39
N PRO A 127 2.39 -17.58 8.24
CA PRO A 127 3.65 -17.49 7.50
C PRO A 127 4.79 -16.88 8.33
N ALA A 128 6.04 -17.09 7.91
CA ALA A 128 7.22 -16.52 8.61
C ALA A 128 7.41 -15.05 8.27
N SER A 129 6.90 -14.67 7.09
CA SER A 129 6.95 -13.32 6.59
C SER A 129 5.59 -12.66 6.81
N ILE A 130 5.61 -11.52 7.48
CA ILE A 130 4.49 -10.57 7.49
C ILE A 130 4.62 -9.76 6.20
N PRO A 131 3.55 -9.53 5.42
CA PRO A 131 3.63 -8.67 4.24
C PRO A 131 4.26 -7.30 4.56
N PHE A 132 5.25 -6.89 3.77
CA PHE A 132 5.97 -5.64 3.93
C PHE A 132 6.21 -4.96 2.58
N PHE A 133 6.45 -3.65 2.61
CA PHE A 133 6.76 -2.87 1.40
C PHE A 133 8.16 -3.21 0.89
N PRO A 134 8.32 -3.63 -0.37
CA PRO A 134 9.58 -4.18 -0.87
C PRO A 134 10.68 -3.14 -1.09
N ASN A 135 10.32 -1.86 -1.28
CA ASN A 135 11.27 -0.77 -1.46
C ASN A 135 11.08 0.34 -0.42
N ALA A 136 12.18 0.93 0.04
CA ALA A 136 12.15 2.08 0.94
C ALA A 136 11.42 3.28 0.33
N THR A 137 11.49 3.41 -0.99
CA THR A 137 10.85 4.52 -1.72
C THR A 137 9.35 4.39 -1.83
N ASP A 138 8.75 3.26 -1.46
CA ASP A 138 7.30 3.05 -1.43
C ASP A 138 6.66 3.71 -0.19
N LEU A 139 7.48 4.28 0.69
CA LEU A 139 7.09 4.86 1.97
C LEU A 139 7.58 6.31 2.13
N TYR A 140 6.80 7.11 2.84
CA TYR A 140 7.22 8.32 3.53
C TYR A 140 7.44 8.01 5.01
N TYR A 141 8.38 8.72 5.63
CA TYR A 141 8.83 8.46 7.00
C TYR A 141 8.65 9.71 7.86
N TYR A 142 7.98 9.58 8.99
CA TYR A 142 7.68 10.69 9.88
C TYR A 142 8.07 10.34 11.32
N VAL A 143 8.72 11.28 12.01
CA VAL A 143 8.78 11.28 13.47
C VAL A 143 7.67 12.20 13.95
N THR A 144 6.64 11.63 14.58
CA THR A 144 5.41 12.36 14.96
C THR A 144 5.42 12.82 16.40
N GLY A 145 6.34 12.32 17.22
CA GLY A 145 6.57 12.77 18.58
C GLY A 145 7.89 12.22 19.10
N TYR A 146 8.61 13.01 19.88
CA TYR A 146 9.83 12.57 20.55
C TYR A 146 10.11 13.46 21.76
N ASP A 147 10.85 12.93 22.73
CA ASP A 147 11.36 13.72 23.85
C ASP A 147 12.49 14.64 23.38
N THR A 148 12.19 15.93 23.27
CA THR A 148 13.13 16.96 22.78
C THR A 148 14.27 17.26 23.76
N SER A 149 14.16 16.83 25.02
CA SER A 149 15.25 16.96 26.00
C SER A 149 16.30 15.84 25.85
N VAL A 150 15.90 14.73 25.23
CA VAL A 150 16.74 13.53 25.03
C VAL A 150 17.23 13.45 23.59
N PHE A 151 16.38 13.79 22.62
CA PHE A 151 16.70 13.67 21.20
C PHE A 151 16.55 15.00 20.46
N LYS A 152 17.40 15.19 19.46
CA LYS A 152 17.19 16.17 18.40
C LYS A 152 17.14 15.43 17.07
N ILE A 153 16.05 15.61 16.33
CA ILE A 153 15.93 15.06 14.98
C ILE A 153 16.52 16.05 13.99
N ASN A 154 17.58 15.66 13.28
CA ASN A 154 18.26 16.51 12.32
C ASN A 154 17.65 16.37 10.92
N SER A 155 17.35 15.13 10.49
CA SER A 155 16.68 14.87 9.22
C SER A 155 16.11 13.44 9.14
N VAL A 156 15.18 13.24 8.21
CA VAL A 156 14.71 11.93 7.77
C VAL A 156 14.83 11.88 6.26
N SER A 157 15.62 10.93 5.74
CA SER A 157 15.83 10.80 4.29
C SER A 157 14.64 10.12 3.59
N SER A 158 14.57 10.25 2.27
CA SER A 158 13.55 9.63 1.42
C SER A 158 13.62 8.09 1.35
N THR A 159 14.69 7.50 1.89
CA THR A 159 14.90 6.04 2.00
C THR A 159 14.78 5.55 3.44
N GLY A 160 14.32 6.38 4.37
CA GLY A 160 14.04 5.96 5.75
C GLY A 160 15.26 5.96 6.69
N VAL A 161 16.36 6.60 6.33
CA VAL A 161 17.48 6.84 7.26
C VAL A 161 17.19 8.09 8.09
N LEU A 162 17.07 7.89 9.40
CA LEU A 162 16.94 8.94 10.42
C LEU A 162 18.32 9.44 10.85
N ASN A 163 18.55 10.75 10.84
CA ASN A 163 19.71 11.39 11.45
C ASN A 163 19.28 12.14 12.71
N TYR A 164 19.96 11.89 13.83
CA TYR A 164 19.58 12.41 15.14
C TYR A 164 20.79 12.62 16.06
N ASP A 165 20.60 13.47 17.07
CA ASP A 165 21.51 13.64 18.20
C ASP A 165 20.87 13.06 19.47
N VAL A 166 21.69 12.52 20.37
CA VAL A 166 21.34 12.19 21.75
C VAL A 166 21.89 13.31 22.64
N LEU A 167 20.99 14.06 23.27
CA LEU A 167 21.29 15.22 24.08
C LEU A 167 21.47 14.89 25.57
N SER A 168 20.76 13.87 26.05
CA SER A 168 20.80 13.41 27.43
C SER A 168 20.32 11.96 27.54
N ASN A 169 20.40 11.38 28.73
CA ASN A 169 19.89 10.03 28.96
C ASN A 169 18.36 10.02 29.06
N ALA A 170 17.71 9.03 28.45
CA ALA A 170 16.28 8.84 28.51
C ALA A 170 15.79 8.58 29.94
N THR A 171 14.58 9.03 30.23
CA THR A 171 13.82 8.69 31.44
C THR A 171 12.76 7.63 31.13
N SER A 172 12.03 7.18 32.15
CA SER A 172 10.87 6.30 31.98
C SER A 172 9.73 6.91 31.16
N ALA A 173 9.73 8.23 30.94
CA ALA A 173 8.74 8.95 30.14
C ALA A 173 9.25 9.36 28.75
N SER A 174 10.46 8.96 28.36
CA SER A 174 11.07 9.32 27.08
C SER A 174 10.70 8.29 26.01
N PHE A 175 10.04 8.72 24.93
CA PHE A 175 9.65 7.88 23.81
C PHE A 175 9.85 8.61 22.48
N ILE A 176 9.84 7.85 21.39
CA ILE A 176 9.82 8.35 20.02
C ILE A 176 8.73 7.60 19.25
N ASN A 177 7.86 8.38 18.59
CA ASN A 177 6.79 7.88 17.75
C ASN A 177 7.18 8.09 16.29
N ILE A 178 7.21 6.98 15.55
CA ILE A 178 7.58 6.97 14.14
C ILE A 178 6.43 6.34 13.35
N VAL A 179 6.01 7.02 12.28
CA VAL A 179 4.92 6.61 11.39
C VAL A 179 5.45 6.50 9.96
N PHE A 180 5.13 5.40 9.30
CA PHE A 180 5.38 5.20 7.87
C PHE A 180 4.08 5.39 7.11
N VAL A 181 4.11 6.12 6.00
CA VAL A 181 2.96 6.38 5.13
C VAL A 181 3.25 5.82 3.75
N VAL A 182 2.34 5.00 3.22
CA VAL A 182 2.37 4.41 1.88
C VAL A 182 2.15 5.49 0.83
N LYS A 183 2.99 5.49 -0.21
CA LYS A 183 2.84 6.39 -1.36
C LYS A 183 1.66 5.99 -2.24
#